data_AF-A0A1H4AKD9-F1
#
_entry.id   AF-A0A1H4AKD9-F1
#
_cell.length_a   1.000
_cell.length_b   1.000
_cell.length_c   1.000
_cell.angle_alpha   90.00
_cell.angle_beta   90.00
_cell.angle_gamma   90.00
#
_symmetry.space_group_name_H-M   'P 1'
#
loop_
_entity.id
_entity.type
_entity.pdbx_description
1 polymer ?
#
loop_
_entity_poly.entity_id
_entity_poly.type
_entity_poly.pdbx_seq_one_letter_code
_entity_poly.pdbx_strand_id
1 'polypeptide(L)'
;MPRYSAGRHEHGQNYLTDHAVIRRIIHLVHATDGPIFEIGPGRGAITLPLARFDRPLTAVDIDAANVRELRRIVPGDVTVIHHDFLAFHLPQRPHVIVGNLPFHLTTAMLRKVLHSSGWSEAILLMQWEVARRRARA
;
A
#
# COMPACT_ATOMS: atom_id res chain seq x y z
N MET A 1 -12.37 23.32 6.20
CA MET A 1 -11.57 22.35 5.43
C MET A 1 -10.10 22.50 5.81
N PRO A 2 -9.50 21.63 6.64
CA PRO A 2 -8.08 21.72 6.88
C PRO A 2 -7.34 21.02 5.73
N ARG A 3 -6.60 21.80 4.94
CA ARG A 3 -5.55 21.31 4.04
C ARG A 3 -4.38 20.91 4.92
N TYR A 4 -4.11 19.61 5.04
CA TYR A 4 -2.87 19.14 5.67
C TYR A 4 -1.70 19.49 4.75
N SER A 5 -1.03 20.59 5.05
CA SER A 5 0.31 20.90 4.57
C SER A 5 1.26 20.58 5.72
N ALA A 6 1.73 19.33 5.79
CA ALA A 6 2.71 18.91 6.79
C ALA A 6 4.07 18.70 6.11
N GLY A 7 5.11 19.30 6.69
CA GLY A 7 6.47 19.26 6.16
C GLY A 7 7.08 17.86 6.21
N ARG A 8 8.24 17.74 5.55
CA ARG A 8 9.05 16.54 5.29
C ARG A 8 9.42 15.66 6.51
N HIS A 9 9.04 16.05 7.72
CA HIS A 9 9.40 15.39 8.98
C HIS A 9 8.20 14.85 9.79
N GLU A 10 6.95 15.07 9.36
CA GLU A 10 5.77 14.75 10.21
C GLU A 10 4.92 13.57 9.70
N HIS A 11 5.28 12.93 8.60
CA HIS A 11 4.47 11.84 8.03
C HIS A 11 4.63 10.47 8.69
N GLY A 12 5.39 10.33 9.78
CA GLY A 12 5.57 9.03 10.47
C GLY A 12 5.86 7.87 9.52
N GLN A 13 6.59 8.14 8.42
CA GLN A 13 6.85 7.19 7.36
C GLN A 13 7.95 6.23 7.82
N ASN A 14 7.58 4.98 8.05
CA ASN A 14 8.54 3.91 8.30
C ASN A 14 8.77 3.14 7.00
N TYR A 15 9.93 3.35 6.39
CA TYR A 15 10.31 2.58 5.22
C TYR A 15 10.64 1.15 5.62
N LEU A 16 9.99 0.20 4.94
CA LEU A 16 10.26 -1.21 5.16
C LEU A 16 11.62 -1.59 4.55
N THR A 17 12.57 -1.98 5.41
CA THR A 17 13.91 -2.43 5.00
C THR A 17 14.17 -3.90 5.33
N ASP A 18 13.35 -4.51 6.18
CA ASP A 18 13.50 -5.91 6.58
C ASP A 18 13.14 -6.85 5.41
N HIS A 19 14.17 -7.47 4.84
CA HIS A 19 14.02 -8.41 3.73
C HIS A 19 13.22 -9.67 4.08
N ALA A 20 13.22 -10.13 5.34
CA ALA A 20 12.42 -11.28 5.74
C ALA A 20 10.92 -10.94 5.72
N VAL A 21 10.55 -9.75 6.20
CA VAL A 21 9.17 -9.24 6.12
C VAL A 21 8.75 -9.05 4.67
N ILE A 22 9.60 -8.41 3.85
CA ILE A 22 9.33 -8.22 2.41
C ILE A 22 9.10 -9.59 1.74
N ARG A 23 10.00 -10.56 1.93
CA ARG A 23 9.84 -11.91 1.36
C ARG A 23 8.54 -12.58 1.80
N ARG A 24 8.13 -12.40 3.06
CA ARG A 24 6.87 -12.96 3.56
C ARG A 24 5.66 -12.33 2.89
N ILE A 25 5.66 -11.01 2.71
CA ILE A 25 4.59 -10.31 1.97
C ILE A 25 4.52 -10.85 0.53
N ILE A 26 5.65 -10.90 -0.17
CA ILE A 26 5.70 -11.40 -1.55
C ILE A 26 5.23 -12.86 -1.65
N HIS A 27 5.60 -13.71 -0.69
CA HIS A 27 5.12 -15.08 -0.64
C HIS A 27 3.60 -15.17 -0.46
N LEU A 28 3.02 -14.34 0.40
CA LEU A 28 1.56 -14.28 0.56
C LEU A 28 0.89 -13.81 -0.73
N VAL A 29 1.40 -12.75 -1.37
CA VAL A 29 0.82 -12.24 -2.63
C VAL A 29 0.95 -13.27 -3.76
N HIS A 30 2.01 -14.08 -3.79
CA HIS A 30 2.18 -15.15 -4.77
C HIS A 30 1.09 -16.23 -4.69
N ALA A 31 0.47 -16.43 -3.53
CA ALA A 31 -0.65 -17.36 -3.36
C ALA A 31 -2.01 -16.78 -3.78
N THR A 32 -2.03 -15.57 -4.33
CA THR A 32 -3.24 -14.82 -4.73
C THR A 32 -3.27 -14.61 -6.24
N ASP A 33 -4.46 -14.28 -6.76
CA ASP A 33 -4.67 -13.99 -8.18
C ASP A 33 -5.19 -12.57 -8.44
N GLY A 34 -5.06 -12.12 -9.70
CA GLY A 34 -5.64 -10.86 -10.20
C GLY A 34 -4.78 -9.61 -10.02
N PRO A 35 -5.25 -8.42 -10.43
CA PRO A 35 -4.53 -7.16 -10.30
C PRO A 35 -4.11 -6.84 -8.86
N ILE A 36 -2.99 -6.13 -8.70
CA ILE A 36 -2.45 -5.74 -7.40
C ILE A 36 -2.59 -4.23 -7.21
N PHE A 37 -3.09 -3.84 -6.04
CA PHE A 37 -3.19 -2.45 -5.60
C PHE A 37 -2.33 -2.23 -4.36
N GLU A 38 -1.28 -1.42 -4.48
CA GLU A 38 -0.37 -1.10 -3.39
C GLU A 38 -0.70 0.27 -2.75
N ILE A 39 -0.87 0.28 -1.43
CA ILE A 39 -1.07 1.48 -0.61
C ILE A 39 0.28 1.91 -0.03
N GLY A 40 0.71 3.13 -0.34
CA GLY A 40 1.91 3.74 0.24
C GLY A 40 3.20 3.00 -0.15
N PRO A 41 3.54 2.91 -1.44
CA PRO A 41 4.73 2.21 -1.92
C PRO A 41 6.05 2.78 -1.38
N GLY A 42 6.08 4.06 -0.97
CA GLY A 42 7.29 4.73 -0.50
C GLY A 42 8.42 4.64 -1.53
N ARG A 43 9.57 4.07 -1.13
CA ARG A 43 10.74 3.86 -1.99
C ARG A 43 10.67 2.59 -2.86
N GLY A 44 9.54 1.90 -2.88
CA GLY A 44 9.33 0.72 -3.73
C GLY A 44 9.85 -0.60 -3.14
N ALA A 45 10.03 -0.69 -1.81
CA ALA A 45 10.54 -1.89 -1.15
C ALA A 45 9.66 -3.13 -1.42
N ILE A 46 8.34 -2.93 -1.55
CA ILE A 46 7.38 -3.96 -1.92
C ILE A 46 7.00 -3.83 -3.41
N THR A 47 6.83 -2.61 -3.94
CA THR A 47 6.53 -2.37 -5.37
C THR A 47 7.48 -3.08 -6.33
N LEU A 48 8.80 -2.96 -6.13
CA LEU A 48 9.80 -3.51 -7.06
C LEU A 48 9.76 -5.04 -7.15
N PRO A 49 9.68 -5.81 -6.04
CA PRO A 49 9.48 -7.24 -6.13
C PRO A 49 8.09 -7.63 -6.65
N LEU A 50 7.03 -6.86 -6.34
CA LEU A 50 5.69 -7.11 -6.89
C LEU A 50 5.64 -6.91 -8.42
N ALA A 51 6.39 -5.94 -8.95
CA ALA A 51 6.48 -5.67 -10.39
C ALA A 51 7.11 -6.83 -11.19
N ARG A 52 7.66 -7.85 -10.52
CA ARG A 52 8.12 -9.09 -11.17
C ARG A 52 7.00 -10.08 -11.41
N PHE A 53 5.82 -9.82 -10.86
CA PHE A 53 4.64 -10.64 -11.12
C PHE A 53 4.07 -10.16 -12.45
N ASP A 54 3.72 -11.08 -13.35
CA ASP A 54 3.08 -10.78 -14.62
C ASP A 54 1.59 -10.42 -14.42
N ARG A 55 1.36 -9.38 -13.61
CA ARG A 55 0.06 -8.94 -13.09
C ARG A 55 0.01 -7.41 -13.09
N PRO A 56 -1.12 -6.79 -13.49
CA PRO A 56 -1.25 -5.34 -13.42
C PRO A 56 -1.03 -4.83 -11.99
N LEU A 57 -0.10 -3.89 -11.82
CA LEU A 57 0.23 -3.28 -10.52
C LEU A 57 -0.08 -1.79 -10.53
N THR A 58 -0.92 -1.36 -9.59
CA THR A 58 -1.18 0.07 -9.33
C THR A 58 -0.73 0.43 -7.93
N ALA A 59 0.12 1.45 -7.79
CA ALA A 59 0.62 1.94 -6.51
C ALA A 59 0.16 3.38 -6.28
N VAL A 60 -0.42 3.66 -5.10
CA VAL A 60 -0.90 4.99 -4.71
C VAL A 60 -0.10 5.50 -3.51
N ASP A 61 0.51 6.67 -3.66
CA ASP A 61 1.22 7.37 -2.58
C ASP A 61 0.78 8.84 -2.49
N ILE A 62 0.74 9.37 -1.28
CA ILE A 62 0.44 10.78 -1.00
C ILE A 62 1.69 11.66 -1.11
N ASP A 63 2.88 11.07 -1.04
CA ASP A 63 4.14 11.80 -1.13
C ASP A 63 4.58 11.96 -2.60
N ALA A 64 4.47 13.18 -3.11
CA ALA A 64 4.85 13.49 -4.48
C ALA A 64 6.32 13.19 -4.81
N ALA A 65 7.23 13.25 -3.83
CA ALA A 65 8.65 12.94 -4.05
C ALA A 65 8.86 11.44 -4.24
N ASN A 66 8.25 10.61 -3.39
CA ASN A 66 8.25 9.15 -3.55
C ASN A 66 7.65 8.75 -4.90
N VAL A 67 6.51 9.32 -5.30
CA VAL A 67 5.90 9.03 -6.60
C VAL A 67 6.83 9.34 -7.77
N ARG A 68 7.48 10.52 -7.75
CA ARG A 68 8.43 10.90 -8.81
C ARG A 68 9.64 9.98 -8.86
N GLU A 69 10.15 9.55 -7.71
CA GLU A 69 11.28 8.63 -7.65
C GLU A 69 10.88 7.23 -8.13
N LEU A 70 9.77 6.71 -7.62
CA LEU A 70 9.28 5.38 -7.95
C LEU A 70 9.00 5.24 -9.44
N ARG A 71 8.35 6.23 -10.08
CA ARG A 71 8.12 6.26 -11.54
C ARG A 71 9.40 6.15 -12.38
N ARG A 72 10.57 6.51 -11.85
CA ARG A 72 11.85 6.39 -12.57
C ARG A 72 12.47 5.00 -12.49
N ILE A 73 12.09 4.21 -11.50
CA ILE A 73 12.74 2.93 -11.20
C ILE A 73 11.83 1.71 -11.44
N VAL A 74 10.51 1.91 -11.50
CA VAL A 74 9.56 0.82 -11.80
C VAL A 74 9.52 0.50 -13.30
N PRO A 75 9.24 -0.75 -13.68
CA PRO A 75 8.94 -1.12 -15.06
C PRO A 75 7.72 -0.38 -15.62
N GLY A 76 7.63 -0.29 -16.96
CA GLY A 76 6.65 0.56 -17.66
C GLY A 76 5.17 0.13 -17.53
N ASP A 77 4.91 -1.09 -17.09
CA ASP A 77 3.59 -1.66 -16.83
C ASP A 77 3.07 -1.36 -15.41
N VAL A 78 3.91 -0.78 -14.54
CA VAL A 78 3.51 -0.35 -13.20
C VAL A 78 2.89 1.05 -13.24
N THR A 79 1.65 1.15 -12.78
CA THR A 79 0.95 2.44 -12.66
C THR A 79 1.20 3.07 -11.29
N VAL A 80 1.92 4.18 -11.22
CA VAL A 80 2.16 4.91 -9.96
C VAL A 80 1.36 6.21 -9.96
N ILE A 81 0.53 6.43 -8.92
CA ILE A 81 -0.40 7.54 -8.81
C ILE A 81 -0.11 8.37 -7.55
N HIS A 82 -0.01 9.69 -7.71
CA HIS A 82 0.05 10.63 -6.60
C HIS A 82 -1.36 10.99 -6.14
N HIS A 83 -1.81 10.42 -5.04
CA HIS A 83 -3.14 10.65 -4.48
C HIS A 83 -3.21 10.28 -2.99
N ASP A 84 -4.07 10.95 -2.24
CA ASP A 84 -4.43 10.50 -0.90
C ASP A 84 -5.27 9.22 -0.99
N PHE A 85 -4.79 8.11 -0.41
CA PHE A 85 -5.51 6.84 -0.37
C PHE A 85 -6.90 6.99 0.28
N LEU A 86 -7.07 7.84 1.31
CA LEU A 86 -8.36 8.04 1.96
C LEU A 86 -9.40 8.70 1.04
N ALA A 87 -8.95 9.46 0.03
CA ALA A 87 -9.80 10.05 -1.00
C ALA A 87 -9.82 9.26 -2.32
N PHE A 88 -8.97 8.26 -2.49
CA PHE A 88 -8.85 7.48 -3.73
C PHE A 88 -9.99 6.45 -3.90
N HIS A 89 -10.55 6.29 -5.10
CA HIS A 89 -11.58 5.27 -5.36
C HIS A 89 -10.94 3.94 -5.74
N LEU A 90 -11.11 2.92 -4.90
CA LEU A 90 -10.58 1.58 -5.17
C LEU A 90 -11.28 0.92 -6.37
N PRO A 91 -10.57 0.07 -7.14
CA PRO A 91 -11.16 -0.67 -8.24
C PRO A 91 -12.38 -1.49 -7.80
N GLN A 92 -13.44 -1.48 -8.61
CA GLN A 92 -14.66 -2.27 -8.35
C GLN A 92 -14.57 -3.71 -8.89
N ARG A 93 -13.40 -4.12 -9.38
CA ARG A 93 -13.12 -5.47 -9.91
C ARG A 93 -12.20 -6.21 -8.95
N PRO A 94 -12.24 -7.57 -8.90
CA PRO A 94 -11.34 -8.39 -8.11
C PRO A 94 -9.89 -7.91 -8.17
N HIS A 95 -9.32 -7.59 -7.02
CA HIS A 95 -7.93 -7.16 -6.88
C HIS A 95 -7.39 -7.51 -5.49
N VAL A 96 -6.06 -7.56 -5.38
CA VAL A 96 -5.34 -7.82 -4.13
C VAL A 96 -4.78 -6.53 -3.60
N ILE A 97 -5.10 -6.19 -2.35
CA ILE A 97 -4.57 -5.01 -1.67
C ILE A 97 -3.30 -5.39 -0.94
N VAL A 98 -2.24 -4.60 -1.12
CA VAL A 98 -0.96 -4.74 -0.41
C VAL A 98 -0.58 -3.40 0.18
N GLY A 99 0.01 -3.35 1.37
CA GLY A 99 0.51 -2.08 1.88
C GLY A 99 1.15 -2.13 3.26
N ASN A 100 2.00 -1.13 3.52
CA ASN A 100 2.58 -0.87 4.83
C ASN A 100 1.89 0.37 5.43
N LEU A 101 0.91 0.16 6.31
CA LEU A 101 0.06 1.25 6.77
C LEU A 101 0.78 2.11 7.82
N PRO A 102 0.82 3.45 7.65
CA PRO A 102 1.42 4.34 8.63
C PRO A 102 0.60 4.37 9.92
N PHE A 103 1.28 4.45 11.07
CA PHE A 103 0.65 4.26 12.38
C PHE A 103 -0.50 5.23 12.67
N HIS A 104 -0.32 6.51 12.33
CA HIS A 104 -1.31 7.56 12.61
C HIS A 104 -2.56 7.48 11.72
N LEU A 105 -2.51 6.79 10.57
CA LEU A 105 -3.67 6.62 9.66
C LEU A 105 -4.21 5.20 9.58
N THR A 106 -3.56 4.23 10.24
CA THR A 106 -3.89 2.79 10.11
C THR A 106 -5.39 2.52 10.33
N THR A 107 -6.01 3.12 11.35
CA THR A 107 -7.44 2.89 11.63
C THR A 107 -8.37 3.42 10.53
N ALA A 108 -8.07 4.60 9.98
CA ALA A 108 -8.87 5.20 8.90
C ALA A 108 -8.70 4.41 7.60
N MET A 109 -7.47 4.04 7.26
CA MET A 109 -7.16 3.24 6.08
C MET A 109 -7.79 1.85 6.16
N LEU A 110 -7.69 1.17 7.31
CA LEU A 110 -8.30 -0.14 7.49
C LEU A 110 -9.83 -0.08 7.42
N ARG A 111 -10.45 0.94 8.03
CA ARG A 111 -11.90 1.16 7.88
C ARG A 111 -12.26 1.31 6.41
N LYS A 112 -11.53 2.11 5.65
CA LYS A 112 -11.77 2.28 4.22
C LYS A 112 -11.68 0.96 3.47
N VAL A 113 -10.61 0.18 3.66
CA VAL A 113 -10.44 -1.14 3.02
C VAL A 113 -11.62 -2.06 3.34
N LEU A 114 -11.98 -2.19 4.62
CA LEU A 114 -13.07 -3.07 5.06
C LEU A 114 -14.47 -2.67 4.56
N HIS A 115 -14.71 -1.38 4.30
CA HIS A 115 -15.97 -0.89 3.73
C HIS A 115 -15.95 -0.81 2.20
N SER A 116 -14.81 -1.07 1.58
CA SER A 116 -14.68 -1.09 0.11
C SER A 116 -14.99 -2.50 -0.40
N SER A 117 -15.65 -2.55 -1.55
CA SER A 117 -15.90 -3.77 -2.32
C SER A 117 -14.79 -4.02 -3.34
N GLY A 118 -14.83 -5.21 -3.96
CA GLY A 118 -14.03 -5.53 -5.13
C GLY A 118 -12.63 -6.08 -4.83
N TRP A 119 -12.13 -6.01 -3.60
CA TRP A 119 -10.90 -6.71 -3.25
C TRP A 119 -11.20 -8.18 -2.88
N SER A 120 -10.32 -9.10 -3.27
CA SER A 120 -10.38 -10.52 -2.91
C SER A 120 -9.57 -10.83 -1.65
N GLU A 121 -8.38 -10.23 -1.55
CA GLU A 121 -7.48 -10.38 -0.42
C GLU A 121 -6.80 -9.04 -0.06
N ALA A 122 -6.44 -8.89 1.22
CA ALA A 122 -5.73 -7.73 1.73
C ALA A 122 -4.55 -8.16 2.62
N ILE A 123 -3.33 -7.90 2.15
CA ILE A 123 -2.07 -8.23 2.83
C ILE A 123 -1.46 -6.94 3.36
N LEU A 124 -1.68 -6.65 4.65
CA LEU A 124 -1.35 -5.37 5.26
C LEU A 124 -0.34 -5.54 6.39
N LEU A 125 0.75 -4.77 6.33
CA LEU A 125 1.67 -4.60 7.45
C LEU A 125 1.20 -3.43 8.32
N MET A 126 1.06 -3.67 9.62
CA MET A 126 0.65 -2.65 10.59
C MET A 126 1.18 -2.97 11.99
N GLN A 127 1.07 -1.99 12.88
CA GLN A 127 1.47 -2.12 14.28
C GLN A 127 0.73 -3.27 14.99
N TRP A 128 1.48 -4.09 15.72
CA TRP A 128 0.94 -5.28 16.41
C TRP A 128 -0.26 -4.96 17.30
N GLU A 129 -0.23 -3.86 18.05
CA GLU A 129 -1.35 -3.48 18.93
C GLU A 129 -2.64 -3.22 18.16
N VAL A 130 -2.53 -2.58 16.99
CA VAL A 130 -3.68 -2.33 16.11
C VAL A 130 -4.20 -3.63 15.52
N ALA A 131 -3.30 -4.50 15.04
CA ALA A 131 -3.66 -5.82 14.52
C ALA A 131 -4.37 -6.66 15.58
N ARG A 132 -3.78 -6.77 16.78
CA ARG A 132 -4.33 -7.54 17.91
C ARG A 132 -5.70 -7.05 18.35
N ARG A 133 -5.94 -5.73 18.37
CA ARG A 133 -7.25 -5.17 18.75
C ARG A 133 -8.35 -5.49 17.72
N ARG A 134 -7.99 -5.66 16.45
CA ARG A 134 -8.94 -5.90 15.35
C ARG A 134 -9.12 -7.38 15.01
N ALA A 135 -8.13 -8.23 15.34
CA ALA A 135 -8.17 -9.67 15.11
C ALA A 135 -8.83 -10.46 16.26
N ARG A 136 -9.22 -9.79 17.36
CA ARG A 136 -10.10 -10.40 18.36
C ARG A 136 -11.52 -10.47 17.78
N ALA A 137 -11.82 -11.60 17.17
CA ALA A 137 -13.18 -12.06 16.93
C ALA A 137 -13.80 -12.54 18.24
#